data_AF-A0A654M8U5-F1
#
_entry.id   AF-A0A654M8U5-F1
#
_cell.length_a   1.000
_cell.length_b   1.000
_cell.length_c   1.000
_cell.angle_alpha   90.00
_cell.angle_beta   90.00
_cell.angle_gamma   90.00
#
_symmetry.space_group_name_H-M   'P 1'
#
loop_
_entity.id
_entity.type
_entity.pdbx_description
1 polymer ?
#
loop_
_entity_poly.entity_id
_entity_poly.type
_entity_poly.pdbx_seq_one_letter_code
_entity_poly.pdbx_strand_id
1 'polypeptide(L)'
;MNSTLKNNIAYELYKLCSVEMPEKATWSIDELYEHVCNPSSEEKSFTLEGLRNELKSLEGKGAVILVDGYNSINLVGPKLSELFDSRIS
;
A
#
# COMPACT_ATOMS: atom_id res chain seq x y z
N MET A 1 -10.74 16.18 -12.72
CA MET A 1 -9.57 15.57 -12.06
C MET A 1 -10.05 14.30 -11.39
N ASN A 2 -9.58 13.15 -11.91
CA ASN A 2 -10.15 11.83 -11.67
C ASN A 2 -10.11 11.42 -10.19
N SER A 3 -11.30 11.28 -9.61
CA SER A 3 -11.56 10.73 -8.28
C SER A 3 -11.18 9.24 -8.14
N THR A 4 -10.69 8.60 -9.21
CA THR A 4 -10.41 7.16 -9.28
C THR A 4 -9.09 6.73 -8.62
N LEU A 5 -8.15 7.66 -8.38
CA LEU A 5 -6.86 7.34 -7.74
C LEU A 5 -6.93 7.29 -6.21
N LYS A 6 -7.93 7.93 -5.58
CA LYS A 6 -8.03 8.08 -4.12
C LYS A 6 -8.22 6.78 -3.32
N ASN A 7 -8.53 5.66 -4.00
CA ASN A 7 -8.79 4.36 -3.38
C ASN A 7 -7.81 3.26 -3.80
N ASN A 8 -6.69 3.60 -4.44
CA ASN A 8 -5.70 2.59 -4.85
C ASN A 8 -4.62 2.40 -3.78
N ILE A 9 -4.72 1.32 -3.00
CA ILE A 9 -3.72 0.96 -1.98
C ILE A 9 -2.31 0.89 -2.57
N ALA A 10 -2.13 0.38 -3.79
CA ALA A 10 -0.80 0.31 -4.39
C ALA A 10 -0.16 1.70 -4.60
N TYR A 11 -0.98 2.70 -4.94
CA TYR A 11 -0.54 4.08 -5.10
C TYR A 11 -0.19 4.72 -3.75
N GLU A 12 -1.02 4.51 -2.72
CA GLU A 12 -0.74 5.02 -1.38
C GLU A 12 0.54 4.40 -0.81
N LEU A 13 0.74 3.09 -0.98
CA LEU A 13 1.97 2.39 -0.57
C LEU A 13 3.19 2.89 -1.36
N TYR A 14 3.04 3.16 -2.66
CA TYR A 14 4.11 3.75 -3.46
C TYR A 14 4.51 5.13 -2.94
N LYS A 15 3.53 6.01 -2.72
CA LYS A 15 3.76 7.35 -2.19
C LYS A 15 4.47 7.28 -0.83
N LEU A 16 4.03 6.36 0.03
CA LEU A 16 4.62 6.15 1.34
C LEU A 16 6.12 5.77 1.25
N CYS A 17 6.46 4.80 0.41
CA CYS A 17 7.84 4.29 0.28
C CYS A 17 8.75 5.07 -0.68
N SER A 18 8.21 6.00 -1.48
CA SER A 18 8.99 6.74 -2.49
C SER A 18 9.02 8.24 -2.26
N VAL A 19 8.04 8.79 -1.54
CA VAL A 19 7.88 10.24 -1.35
C VAL A 19 7.88 10.61 0.13
N GLU A 20 7.11 9.92 0.96
CA GLU A 20 6.92 10.32 2.36
C GLU A 20 8.04 9.83 3.27
N MET A 21 8.43 8.55 3.15
CA MET A 21 9.45 7.93 4.00
C MET A 21 10.32 6.94 3.20
N PRO A 22 11.09 7.42 2.19
CA PRO A 22 11.88 6.55 1.31
C PRO A 22 13.00 5.79 2.03
N GLU A 23 13.48 6.26 3.17
CA GLU A 23 14.47 5.59 4.01
C GLU A 23 13.91 4.41 4.81
N LYS A 24 12.58 4.33 4.98
CA LYS A 24 11.93 3.26 5.74
C LYS A 24 11.53 2.11 4.81
N ALA A 25 12.35 1.07 4.81
CA ALA A 25 12.15 -0.11 3.97
C ALA A 25 11.06 -1.06 4.52
N THR A 26 10.96 -1.20 5.84
CA THR A 26 10.10 -2.18 6.53
C THR A 26 9.03 -1.47 7.36
N TRP A 27 7.80 -1.94 7.26
CA TRP A 27 6.64 -1.38 7.92
C TRP A 27 5.85 -2.46 8.65
N SER A 28 5.34 -2.16 9.84
CA SER A 28 4.35 -3.05 10.44
C SER A 28 3.00 -2.89 9.74
N ILE A 29 2.16 -3.92 9.78
CA ILE A 29 0.79 -3.82 9.21
C ILE A 29 -0.02 -2.72 9.90
N ASP A 30 0.13 -2.56 11.21
CA ASP A 30 -0.61 -1.56 11.96
C ASP A 30 -0.17 -0.14 11.55
N GLU A 31 1.13 0.10 11.37
CA GLU A 31 1.64 1.36 10.83
C GLU A 31 1.09 1.63 9.43
N LEU A 32 1.13 0.64 8.53
CA LEU A 32 0.57 0.80 7.18
C LEU A 32 -0.92 1.11 7.22
N TYR A 33 -1.67 0.46 8.11
CA TYR A 33 -3.09 0.71 8.28
C TYR A 33 -3.36 2.15 8.74
N GLU A 34 -2.60 2.65 9.71
CA GLU A 34 -2.72 4.03 10.19
C GLU A 34 -2.39 5.06 9.11
N HIS A 35 -1.36 4.81 8.29
CA HIS A 35 -0.96 5.73 7.23
C HIS A 35 -1.89 5.69 6.01
N VAL A 36 -2.24 4.49 5.54
CA VAL A 36 -2.97 4.30 4.27
C VAL A 36 -4.48 4.36 4.47
N CYS A 37 -4.97 3.83 5.59
CA CYS A 37 -6.40 3.66 5.88
C CYS A 37 -6.92 4.64 6.93
N ASN A 38 -6.16 5.70 7.27
CA ASN A 38 -6.52 6.67 8.31
C ASN A 38 -8.01 7.09 8.21
N PRO A 39 -8.83 6.78 9.23
CA PRO A 39 -10.28 6.97 9.20
C PRO A 39 -10.72 8.45 9.31
N SER A 40 -9.78 9.39 9.39
CA SER A 40 -10.06 10.83 9.46
C SER A 40 -10.62 11.43 8.15
N SER A 41 -10.61 10.68 7.04
CA SER A 41 -11.36 11.04 5.84
C SER A 41 -12.62 10.18 5.74
N GLU A 42 -13.79 10.83 5.76
CA GLU A 42 -15.16 10.26 5.79
C GLU A 42 -15.52 9.23 4.68
N GLU A 43 -14.57 8.81 3.83
CA GLU A 43 -14.81 7.93 2.68
C GLU A 43 -13.97 6.62 2.67
N LYS A 44 -13.07 6.38 3.63
CA LYS A 44 -12.22 5.18 3.61
C LYS A 44 -12.78 4.04 4.46
N SER A 45 -13.66 3.22 3.88
CA SER A 45 -14.17 1.98 4.48
C SER A 45 -13.20 0.79 4.35
N PHE A 46 -11.88 1.02 4.47
CA PHE A 46 -10.92 -0.09 4.39
C PHE A 46 -10.73 -0.72 5.76
N THR A 47 -11.09 -1.98 5.91
CA THR A 47 -10.84 -2.74 7.13
C THR A 47 -9.40 -3.27 7.16
N LEU A 48 -8.87 -3.55 8.35
CA LEU A 48 -7.56 -4.19 8.51
C LEU A 48 -7.47 -5.52 7.73
N GLU A 49 -8.56 -6.27 7.69
CA GLU A 49 -8.65 -7.51 6.91
C GLU A 49 -8.59 -7.25 5.40
N GLY A 50 -9.30 -6.21 4.93
CA GLY A 50 -9.22 -5.77 3.53
C GLY A 50 -7.79 -5.39 3.14
N LEU A 51 -7.10 -4.64 4.00
CA LEU A 51 -5.70 -4.29 3.79
C LEU A 51 -4.82 -5.55 3.69
N ARG A 52 -4.98 -6.51 4.61
CA ARG A 52 -4.22 -7.78 4.57
C ARG A 52 -4.45 -8.58 3.29
N ASN A 53 -5.68 -8.64 2.81
CA ASN A 53 -5.99 -9.33 1.55
C ASN A 53 -5.33 -8.64 0.36
N GLU A 54 -5.31 -7.31 0.36
CA GLU A 54 -4.68 -6.55 -0.72
C GLU A 54 -3.15 -6.67 -0.69
N LEU A 55 -2.55 -6.68 0.50
CA LEU A 55 -1.12 -6.92 0.67
C LEU A 55 -0.72 -8.32 0.18
N LYS A 56 -1.52 -9.36 0.42
CA LYS A 56 -1.31 -10.70 -0.15
C LYS A 56 -1.39 -10.68 -1.69
N SER A 57 -2.36 -9.96 -2.25
CA SER A 57 -2.49 -9.79 -3.70
C SER A 57 -1.26 -9.08 -4.30
N LEU A 58 -0.73 -8.07 -3.61
CA LEU A 58 0.48 -7.35 -3.99
C LEU A 58 1.75 -8.20 -3.81
N GLU A 59 1.79 -9.08 -2.81
CA GLU A 59 2.89 -10.02 -2.60
C GLU A 59 3.00 -10.99 -3.78
N GLY A 60 1.87 -11.55 -4.23
CA GLY A 60 1.82 -12.39 -5.43
C GLY A 60 2.29 -11.70 -6.71
N LYS A 61 2.36 -10.36 -6.71
CA LYS A 61 2.87 -9.52 -7.81
C LYS A 61 4.30 -9.02 -7.58
N GLY A 62 4.91 -9.36 -6.45
CA GLY A 62 6.25 -8.90 -6.05
C GLY A 62 6.32 -7.42 -5.65
N ALA A 63 5.18 -6.78 -5.40
CA ALA A 63 5.13 -5.36 -5.02
C ALA A 63 5.27 -5.12 -3.52
N VAL A 64 5.05 -6.16 -2.72
CA VAL A 64 5.40 -6.19 -1.31
C VAL A 64 6.06 -7.53 -0.98
N ILE A 65 6.88 -7.54 0.07
CA ILE A 65 7.48 -8.75 0.61
C ILE A 65 7.05 -8.87 2.06
N LEU A 66 6.33 -9.94 2.38
CA LEU A 66 5.89 -10.19 3.75
C LEU A 66 7.05 -10.73 4.58
N VAL A 67 7.21 -10.18 5.77
CA VAL A 67 8.29 -10.48 6.71
C VAL A 67 7.68 -10.79 8.07
N ASP A 68 8.39 -11.59 8.85
CA ASP A 68 8.01 -11.90 10.24
C ASP A 68 6.57 -12.43 10.38
N GLY A 69 6.23 -13.46 9.59
CA GLY A 69 4.94 -14.14 9.72
C GLY A 69 3.71 -13.26 9.50
N TYR A 70 3.77 -12.31 8.56
CA TYR A 70 2.72 -11.33 8.24
C TYR A 70 2.59 -10.16 9.22
N ASN A 71 3.57 -9.94 10.11
CA ASN A 71 3.54 -8.76 10.99
C ASN A 71 4.21 -7.53 10.37
N SER A 72 5.18 -7.76 9.48
CA SER A 72 5.97 -6.72 8.83
C SER A 72 5.99 -6.89 7.32
N ILE A 73 6.21 -5.80 6.60
CA ILE A 73 6.13 -5.75 5.14
C ILE A 73 7.23 -4.84 4.61
N ASN A 74 7.96 -5.32 3.60
CA ASN A 74 8.81 -4.46 2.79
C ASN A 74 8.07 -4.02 1.54
N LEU A 75 8.11 -2.72 1.27
CA LEU A 75 7.48 -2.13 0.09
C LEU A 75 8.49 -2.11 -1.06
N VAL A 76 8.07 -2.56 -2.25
CA VAL A 76 8.92 -2.59 -3.44
C VAL A 76 8.48 -1.48 -4.39
N GLY A 77 9.01 -0.27 -4.19
CA GLY A 77 8.64 0.94 -4.93
C GLY A 77 8.52 0.77 -6.45
N PRO A 78 9.53 0.22 -7.15
CA PRO A 78 9.45 0.01 -8.60
C PRO A 78 8.26 -0.86 -9.03
N LYS A 79 7.97 -1.93 -8.28
CA LYS A 79 6.85 -2.83 -8.58
C LYS A 79 5.51 -2.22 -8.22
N LEU A 80 5.44 -1.43 -7.15
CA LEU A 80 4.25 -0.65 -6.84
C LEU A 80 3.95 0.36 -7.97
N SER A 81 4.99 1.03 -8.51
CA SER A 81 4.87 1.95 -9.67
C SER A 81 4.25 1.28 -10.89
N GLU A 82 4.78 0.13 -11.29
CA GLU A 82 4.29 -0.64 -12.43
C GLU A 82 2.78 -0.96 -12.30
N LEU A 83 2.31 -1.26 -11.09
CA LEU A 83 0.94 -1.75 -10.86
C LEU A 83 -0.15 -0.67 -10.90
N PHE A 84 0.18 0.60 -10.69
CA PHE A 84 -0.80 1.68 -10.86
C PHE A 84 -0.62 2.43 -12.18
N ASP A 85 0.58 2.45 -12.78
CA ASP A 85 0.77 2.95 -14.14
C ASP A 85 0.06 2.08 -15.19
N SER A 86 -0.04 0.77 -14.97
CA SER A 86 -0.74 -0.15 -15.89
C SER A 86 -2.26 0.06 -15.99
N ARG A 87 -2.84 0.99 -15.22
CA ARG A 87 -4.26 1.37 -15.31
C ARG A 87 -4.50 2.72 -16.01
N ILE A 88 -3.44 3.37 -16.50
CA ILE A 88 -3.51 4.68 -17.18
C ILE A 88 -3.33 4.56 -18.71
N SER A 89 -2.97 3.38 -19.23
CA SER A 89 -2.96 3.08 -20.68
C SER A 89 -4.28 2.51 -21.20
#